data_AF-N9Z4H6-F1
#
_entry.id   AF-N9Z4H6-F1
#
_cell.length_a   1.000
_cell.length_b   1.000
_cell.length_c   1.000
_cell.angle_alpha   90.00
_cell.angle_beta   90.00
_cell.angle_gamma   90.00
#
_symmetry.space_group_name_H-M   'P 1'
#
loop_
_entity.id
_entity.type
_entity.pdbx_description
1 polymer ?
#
loop_
_entity_poly.entity_id
_entity_poly.type
_entity_poly.pdbx_seq_one_letter_code
_entity_poly.pdbx_strand_id
1 'polypeptide(L)'
;MSVLHELAECFEISEREVCARVGYSPFDVKRILEADATIYPGEFQKLMRDLRIMSLKTRDYEIQSATIGHQWRMKCLEEIAEKRGMDIRSCEDPHVF
;
A
#
# COMPACT_ATOMS: atom_id res chain seq x y z
N MET A 1 -13.36 -21.40 3.79
CA MET A 1 -12.13 -20.61 3.97
C MET A 1 -12.36 -19.67 5.13
N SER A 2 -11.31 -19.30 5.90
CA SER A 2 -11.46 -18.36 7.01
C SER A 2 -11.38 -16.92 6.50
N VAL A 3 -12.06 -15.99 7.16
CA VAL A 3 -12.03 -14.55 6.79
C VAL A 3 -10.61 -13.99 6.86
N LEU A 4 -9.79 -14.48 7.80
CA LEU A 4 -8.38 -14.10 7.91
C LEU A 4 -7.56 -14.53 6.68
N HIS A 5 -7.86 -15.69 6.12
CA HIS A 5 -7.19 -16.18 4.91
C HIS A 5 -7.52 -15.30 3.70
N GLU A 6 -8.80 -14.98 3.51
CA GLU A 6 -9.25 -14.09 2.43
C GLU A 6 -8.62 -12.70 2.55
N LEU A 7 -8.52 -12.17 3.78
CA LEU A 7 -7.81 -10.91 4.02
C LEU A 7 -6.33 -11.02 3.66
N ALA A 8 -5.65 -12.08 4.08
CA ALA A 8 -4.25 -12.31 3.76
C ALA A 8 -4.00 -12.35 2.25
N GLU A 9 -4.85 -13.04 1.49
CA GLU A 9 -4.83 -13.06 0.03
C GLU A 9 -5.06 -11.67 -0.58
N CYS A 10 -6.09 -10.93 -0.11
CA CYS A 10 -6.37 -9.57 -0.61
C CYS A 10 -5.21 -8.59 -0.37
N PHE A 11 -4.46 -8.77 0.71
CA PHE A 11 -3.29 -7.94 1.01
C PHE A 11 -1.97 -8.50 0.46
N GLU A 12 -2.01 -9.65 -0.23
CA GLU A 12 -0.84 -10.36 -0.76
C GLU A 12 0.27 -10.59 0.31
N ILE A 13 -0.14 -10.85 1.55
CA ILE A 13 0.76 -11.09 2.69
C ILE A 13 0.31 -12.34 3.46
N SER A 14 1.17 -12.85 4.34
CA SER A 14 0.79 -13.97 5.20
C SER A 14 -0.22 -13.57 6.29
N GLU A 15 -1.07 -14.50 6.73
CA GLU A 15 -1.98 -14.29 7.87
C GLU A 15 -1.24 -13.81 9.13
N ARG A 16 -0.03 -14.34 9.36
CA ARG A 16 0.84 -13.93 10.46
C ARG A 16 1.22 -12.45 10.36
N GLU A 17 1.47 -11.98 9.16
CA GLU A 17 1.83 -10.59 8.92
C GLU A 17 0.62 -9.65 9.03
N VAL A 18 -0.57 -10.06 8.58
CA VAL A 18 -1.83 -9.34 8.86
C VAL A 18 -1.95 -9.10 10.37
N CYS A 19 -1.84 -10.16 11.17
CA CYS A 19 -1.97 -10.09 12.63
C CYS A 19 -0.92 -9.16 13.27
N ALA A 20 0.34 -9.27 12.84
CA ALA A 20 1.43 -8.44 13.34
C ALA A 20 1.20 -6.95 13.03
N ARG A 21 0.70 -6.63 11.84
CA ARG A 21 0.46 -5.24 11.39
C ARG A 21 -0.73 -4.59 12.09
N VAL A 22 -1.78 -5.35 12.42
CA VAL A 22 -2.91 -4.84 13.21
C VAL A 22 -2.64 -4.85 14.72
N GLY A 23 -1.55 -5.48 15.19
CA GLY A 23 -1.15 -5.49 16.59
C GLY A 23 -1.96 -6.44 17.48
N TYR A 24 -2.58 -7.47 16.87
CA TYR A 24 -3.39 -8.47 17.56
C TYR A 24 -2.75 -9.86 17.43
N SER A 25 -3.03 -10.75 18.38
CA SER A 25 -2.64 -12.15 18.25
C SER A 25 -3.46 -12.83 17.15
N PRO A 26 -2.95 -13.89 16.48
CA PRO A 26 -3.73 -14.63 15.50
C PRO A 26 -5.05 -15.18 16.05
N PHE A 27 -5.05 -15.56 17.33
CA PHE A 27 -6.26 -16.00 18.02
C PHE A 27 -7.28 -14.86 18.16
N ASP A 28 -6.85 -13.67 18.57
CA ASP A 28 -7.74 -12.52 18.72
C ASP A 28 -8.31 -12.05 17.38
N VAL A 29 -7.48 -11.97 16.34
CA VAL A 29 -7.95 -11.60 15.00
C VAL A 29 -8.99 -12.59 14.52
N LYS A 30 -8.73 -13.90 14.65
CA LYS A 30 -9.68 -14.93 14.26
C LYS A 30 -10.98 -14.84 15.06
N ARG A 31 -10.87 -14.70 16.40
CA ARG A 31 -12.02 -14.52 17.29
C ARG A 31 -12.86 -13.31 16.90
N ILE A 32 -12.25 -12.17 16.61
CA ILE A 32 -12.96 -10.93 16.26
C ILE A 32 -13.61 -11.04 14.87
N LEU A 33 -12.93 -11.63 13.90
CA LEU A 33 -13.45 -11.77 12.53
C LEU A 33 -14.56 -12.81 12.40
N GLU A 34 -14.49 -13.89 13.17
CA GLU A 34 -15.45 -15.01 13.09
C GLU A 34 -16.61 -14.89 14.10
N ALA A 35 -16.48 -14.04 15.13
CA ALA A 35 -17.57 -13.75 16.05
C ALA A 35 -18.67 -12.90 15.38
N ASP A 36 -19.91 -13.08 15.85
CA ASP A 36 -20.99 -12.17 15.50
C ASP A 36 -20.61 -10.74 15.93
N ALA A 37 -20.61 -9.81 14.96
CA ALA A 37 -20.19 -8.43 15.16
C ALA A 37 -21.05 -7.68 16.20
N THR A 38 -22.22 -8.21 16.56
CA THR A 38 -23.06 -7.68 17.66
C THR A 38 -22.50 -8.00 19.05
N ILE A 39 -21.63 -9.00 19.18
CA ILE A 39 -21.01 -9.42 20.45
C ILE A 39 -19.79 -8.56 20.78
N TYR A 40 -18.98 -8.22 19.77
CA TYR A 40 -17.76 -7.41 19.94
C TYR A 40 -17.68 -6.22 18.94
N PRO A 41 -18.69 -5.33 18.90
CA PRO A 41 -18.76 -4.28 17.88
C PRO A 41 -17.57 -3.31 17.94
N GLY A 42 -17.08 -3.00 19.14
CA GLY A 42 -15.92 -2.11 19.31
C GLY A 42 -14.59 -2.73 18.85
N GLU A 43 -14.35 -4.00 19.17
CA GLU A 43 -13.14 -4.71 18.74
C GLU A 43 -13.13 -4.89 17.22
N PHE A 44 -14.28 -5.26 16.64
CA PHE A 44 -14.47 -5.39 15.20
C PHE A 44 -14.25 -4.05 14.48
N GLN A 45 -14.88 -2.97 14.95
CA GLN A 45 -14.71 -1.64 14.35
C GLN A 45 -13.25 -1.17 14.40
N LYS A 46 -12.57 -1.41 15.51
CA LYS A 46 -11.14 -1.08 15.64
C LYS A 46 -10.29 -1.88 14.66
N LEU A 47 -10.50 -3.20 14.59
CA LEU A 47 -9.77 -4.07 13.65
C LEU A 47 -9.97 -3.62 12.19
N MET A 48 -11.21 -3.31 11.79
CA MET A 48 -11.50 -2.81 10.43
C MET A 48 -10.83 -1.46 10.14
N ARG A 49 -10.76 -0.56 11.14
CA ARG A 49 -10.03 0.71 11.00
C ARG A 49 -8.54 0.48 10.81
N ASP A 50 -7.94 -0.43 11.59
CA ASP A 50 -6.51 -0.72 11.52
C ASP A 50 -6.13 -1.37 10.18
N LEU A 51 -6.94 -2.31 9.69
CA LEU A 51 -6.81 -2.89 8.35
C LEU A 51 -6.91 -1.84 7.24
N ARG A 52 -7.83 -0.86 7.37
CA ARG A 52 -7.95 0.24 6.41
C ARG A 52 -6.70 1.14 6.41
N ILE A 53 -6.17 1.47 7.59
CA ILE A 53 -4.94 2.28 7.70
C ILE A 53 -3.76 1.54 7.07
N MET A 54 -3.66 0.23 7.29
CA MET A 54 -2.64 -0.61 6.66
C MET A 54 -2.73 -0.55 5.12
N SER A 55 -3.93 -0.70 4.55
CA SER A 55 -4.15 -0.58 3.10
C SER A 55 -3.67 0.75 2.53
N LEU A 56 -4.01 1.86 3.19
CA LEU A 56 -3.59 3.19 2.75
C LEU A 56 -2.06 3.35 2.76
N LYS A 57 -1.39 2.85 3.80
CA LYS A 57 0.08 2.88 3.89
C LYS A 57 0.75 2.09 2.77
N THR A 58 0.22 0.90 2.43
CA THR A 58 0.73 0.10 1.31
C THR A 58 0.63 0.87 -0.01
N ARG A 59 -0.55 1.44 -0.30
CA ARG A 59 -0.76 2.25 -1.51
C ARG A 59 0.20 3.44 -1.58
N ASP A 60 0.37 4.17 -0.48
CA ASP A 60 1.25 5.34 -0.46
C ASP A 60 2.72 4.95 -0.70
N TYR A 61 3.16 3.81 -0.16
CA TYR A 61 4.48 3.25 -0.44
C TYR A 61 4.67 2.87 -1.91
N GLU A 62 3.68 2.21 -2.52
CA GLU A 62 3.72 1.84 -3.95
C GLU A 62 3.81 3.07 -4.86
N ILE A 63 3.01 4.10 -4.58
CA ILE A 63 3.05 5.37 -5.32
C ILE A 63 4.43 6.02 -5.20
N GLN A 64 4.99 6.08 -4.00
CA GLN A 64 6.33 6.65 -3.78
C GLN A 64 7.41 5.85 -4.52
N SER A 65 7.36 4.52 -4.44
CA SER A 65 8.29 3.63 -5.13
C SER A 65 8.20 3.80 -6.65
N ALA A 66 7.00 3.84 -7.20
CA ALA A 66 6.76 4.08 -8.63
C ALA A 66 7.27 5.46 -9.07
N THR A 67 7.09 6.49 -8.23
CA THR A 67 7.55 7.86 -8.49
C THR A 67 9.08 7.92 -8.55
N ILE A 68 9.77 7.32 -7.58
CA ILE A 68 11.24 7.23 -7.55
C ILE A 68 11.75 6.48 -8.79
N GLY A 69 11.13 5.34 -9.11
CA GLY A 69 11.48 4.55 -10.30
C GLY A 69 11.28 5.33 -11.61
N HIS A 70 10.22 6.13 -11.70
CA HIS A 70 9.99 7.01 -12.84
C HIS A 70 11.05 8.11 -12.95
N GLN A 71 11.35 8.81 -11.86
CA GLN A 71 12.39 9.85 -11.83
C GLN A 71 13.75 9.30 -12.26
N TRP A 72 14.13 8.11 -11.78
CA TRP A 72 15.38 7.47 -12.18
C TRP A 72 15.41 7.16 -13.69
N ARG A 73 14.31 6.63 -14.25
CA ARG A 73 14.21 6.37 -15.69
C ARG A 73 14.31 7.66 -16.50
N MET A 74 13.67 8.74 -16.08
CA MET A 74 13.75 10.04 -16.76
C MET A 74 15.19 10.55 -16.79
N LYS A 75 15.88 10.52 -15.65
CA LYS A 75 17.29 10.92 -15.56
C LYS A 75 18.18 10.09 -16.50
N CYS A 76 17.98 8.77 -16.57
CA CYS A 76 18.74 7.92 -17.50
C CYS A 76 18.49 8.31 -18.96
N LEU A 77 17.25 8.63 -19.34
CA LEU A 77 16.93 9.06 -20.70
C LEU A 77 17.59 10.41 -21.02
N GLU A 78 17.54 11.36 -20.10
CA GLU A 78 18.19 12.67 -20.23
C GLU A 78 19.70 12.53 -20.43
N GLU A 79 20.37 11.69 -19.64
CA GLU A 79 21.81 11.42 -19.78
C GLU A 79 22.17 10.81 -21.15
N ILE A 80 21.31 9.92 -21.69
CA ILE A 80 21.51 9.33 -23.02
C ILE A 80 21.32 10.39 -24.12
N ALA A 81 20.31 11.24 -24.00
CA ALA A 81 20.03 12.31 -24.96
C ALA A 81 21.14 13.36 -24.97
N GLU A 82 21.61 13.78 -23.80
CA GLU A 82 22.71 14.75 -23.66
C GLU A 82 23.99 14.23 -24.32
N LYS A 83 24.34 12.94 -24.12
CA LYS A 83 25.47 12.30 -24.81
C LYS A 83 25.36 12.31 -26.34
N ARG A 84 24.15 12.47 -26.87
CA ARG A 84 23.87 12.57 -28.31
C ARG A 84 23.63 14.00 -28.78
N GLY A 85 23.80 15.00 -27.91
CA GLY A 85 23.55 16.41 -28.21
C GLY A 85 22.07 16.74 -28.40
N MET A 86 21.16 15.93 -27.86
CA MET A 86 19.71 16.15 -27.92
C MET A 86 19.21 16.58 -26.53
N ASP A 87 18.37 17.63 -26.47
CA ASP A 87 17.64 17.99 -25.26
C ASP A 87 16.23 17.41 -25.30
N ILE A 88 15.90 16.61 -24.29
CA ILE A 88 14.59 15.96 -24.15
C ILE A 88 13.93 16.33 -22.83
N ARG A 89 14.49 17.28 -22.07
CA ARG A 89 13.84 17.77 -20.86
C ARG A 89 12.45 18.27 -21.23
N SER A 90 11.47 17.98 -20.40
CA SER A 90 10.13 18.51 -20.59
C SER A 90 10.24 20.02 -20.75
N CYS A 91 9.74 20.55 -21.88
CA CYS A 91 9.50 21.97 -22.02
C CYS A 91 8.51 22.32 -20.92
N GLU A 92 8.96 22.93 -19.84
CA GLU A 92 8.07 23.54 -18.86
C GLU A 92 7.30 24.59 -19.64
N ASP A 93 6.08 24.25 -20.06
CA ASP A 93 5.18 25.22 -20.68
C ASP A 93 4.92 26.29 -19.61
N PRO A 94 5.39 27.53 -19.77
CA PRO A 94 5.32 28.56 -18.74
C PRO A 94 3.88 29.09 -18.52
N HIS A 95 2.87 28.38 -19.01
CA HIS A 95 1.47 28.78 -19.05
C HIS A 95 0.51 27.85 -18.29
N VAL A 96 0.99 27.03 -17.36
CA VAL A 96 0.11 26.35 -16.40
C VAL A 96 -0.32 27.37 -15.33
N PHE A 97 -1.42 28.09 -15.62
CA PHE A 97 -2.12 29.01 -14.71
C PHE A 97 -3.06 28.28 -13.74
#